data_AF-A0A1C4ZZX3-F1
#
_entry.id   AF-A0A1C4ZZX3-F1
#
_cell.length_a   1.000
_cell.length_b   1.000
_cell.length_c   1.000
_cell.angle_alpha   90.00
_cell.angle_beta   90.00
_cell.angle_gamma   90.00
#
_symmetry.space_group_name_H-M   'P 1'
#
loop_
_entity.id
_entity.type
_entity.pdbx_description
1 polymer ?
#
loop_
_entity_poly.entity_id
_entity_poly.type
_entity_poly.pdbx_seq_one_letter_code
_entity_poly.pdbx_strand_id
1 'polypeptide(L)'
;MPSASHNYPSQQVGLPENVTDPLLWRLGFDVARAHELDASGRCGNLGCPDEPGPCPALRQAERAMRLAQQDTLRESSPADDSSSDEVRMPQRVPGSGLRAA
;
A
#
# COMPACT_ATOMS: atom_id res chain seq x y z
N MET A 1 20.09 -29.00 9.14
CA MET A 1 20.23 -28.01 8.06
C MET A 1 20.58 -26.69 8.72
N PRO A 2 21.78 -26.10 8.51
CA PRO A 2 22.01 -24.75 9.01
C PRO A 2 21.05 -23.82 8.26
N SER A 3 20.18 -23.09 8.97
CA SER A 3 19.44 -21.97 8.38
C SER A 3 20.48 -21.03 7.79
N ALA A 4 20.50 -20.88 6.47
CA ALA A 4 21.31 -19.86 5.85
C ALA A 4 20.91 -18.54 6.51
N SER A 5 21.86 -17.88 7.18
CA SER A 5 21.67 -16.50 7.60
C SER A 5 21.75 -15.69 6.32
N HIS A 6 20.60 -15.53 5.64
CA HIS A 6 20.52 -14.66 4.48
C HIS A 6 20.81 -13.24 4.99
N ASN A 7 21.96 -12.69 4.59
CA ASN A 7 22.38 -11.35 4.91
C ASN A 7 21.55 -10.36 4.09
N TYR A 8 20.36 -10.03 4.58
CA TYR A 8 19.50 -9.04 3.95
C TYR A 8 19.98 -7.62 4.31
N PRO A 9 20.15 -6.70 3.35
CA PRO A 9 20.51 -5.30 3.61
C PRO A 9 19.65 -4.63 4.68
N SER A 10 18.35 -4.96 4.72
CA SER A 10 17.40 -4.46 5.70
C SER A 10 17.75 -4.82 7.14
N GLN A 11 18.47 -5.93 7.39
CA GLN A 11 18.93 -6.31 8.74
C GLN A 11 19.96 -5.35 9.32
N GLN A 12 20.67 -4.61 8.46
CA GLN A 12 21.71 -3.67 8.84
C GLN A 12 21.19 -2.24 9.02
N VAL A 13 19.92 -2.00 8.67
CA VAL A 13 19.29 -0.68 8.69
C VAL A 13 18.20 -0.64 9.77
N GLY A 14 18.20 0.45 10.54
CA GLY A 14 17.15 0.72 11.51
C GLY A 14 15.80 0.94 10.82
N LEU A 15 14.72 0.50 11.48
CA LEU A 15 13.37 0.81 11.03
C LEU A 15 13.04 2.27 11.36
N PRO A 16 12.38 3.02 10.46
CA PRO A 16 11.78 4.29 10.82
C PRO A 16 10.73 4.13 11.94
N GLU A 17 10.63 5.12 12.83
CA GLU A 17 9.77 5.10 14.02
C GLU A 17 8.27 4.93 13.71
N ASN A 18 7.83 5.37 12.54
CA ASN A 18 6.42 5.34 12.12
C ASN A 18 6.06 4.11 11.27
N VAL A 19 6.91 3.08 11.21
CA VAL A 19 6.60 1.84 10.49
C VAL A 19 5.64 0.97 11.30
N THR A 20 4.47 0.70 10.73
CA THR A 20 3.44 -0.20 11.28
C THR A 20 3.64 -1.65 10.85
N ASP A 21 4.21 -1.87 9.67
CA ASP A 21 4.56 -3.20 9.16
C ASP A 21 6.08 -3.31 8.88
N PRO A 22 6.87 -3.74 9.89
CA PRO A 22 8.31 -3.89 9.76
C PRO A 22 8.74 -4.89 8.68
N LEU A 23 7.97 -5.96 8.47
CA LEU A 23 8.34 -7.00 7.50
C LEU A 23 8.11 -6.51 6.07
N LEU A 24 6.98 -5.86 5.82
CA LEU A 24 6.69 -5.25 4.52
C LEU A 24 7.68 -4.13 4.20
N TRP A 25 8.04 -3.30 5.18
CA TRP A 25 9.04 -2.26 5.00
C TRP A 25 10.41 -2.83 4.64
N ARG A 26 10.88 -3.85 5.38
CA ARG A 26 12.19 -4.49 5.15
C ARG A 26 12.25 -5.16 3.77
N LEU A 27 11.19 -5.86 3.37
CA LEU A 27 11.09 -6.46 2.05
C LEU A 27 11.16 -5.38 0.95
N GLY A 28 10.39 -4.30 1.10
CA GLY A 28 10.44 -3.17 0.18
C GLY A 28 11.84 -2.55 0.10
N PHE A 29 12.53 -2.41 1.24
CA PHE A 29 13.90 -1.90 1.29
C PHE A 29 14.89 -2.79 0.54
N ASP A 30 14.85 -4.10 0.78
CA ASP A 30 15.75 -5.06 0.12
C ASP A 30 15.56 -5.07 -1.40
N VAL A 31 14.31 -5.01 -1.88
CA VAL A 31 13.99 -4.92 -3.31
C VAL A 31 14.45 -3.57 -3.87
N ALA A 32 14.21 -2.45 -3.18
CA ALA A 32 14.65 -1.14 -3.64
C ALA A 32 16.18 -1.06 -3.76
N ARG A 33 16.93 -1.64 -2.80
CA ARG A 33 18.39 -1.73 -2.87
C ARG A 33 18.87 -2.54 -4.07
N ALA A 34 18.20 -3.65 -4.39
CA ALA A 34 18.54 -4.47 -5.54
C ALA A 34 18.18 -3.83 -6.90
N HIS A 35 17.33 -2.81 -6.90
CA HIS A 35 16.85 -2.10 -8.10
C HIS A 35 17.25 -0.63 -8.13
N GLU A 36 18.30 -0.25 -7.39
CA GLU A 36 18.82 1.11 -7.36
C GLU A 36 19.14 1.61 -8.78
N LEU A 37 18.88 2.91 -9.00
CA LEU A 37 19.15 3.52 -10.29
C LEU A 37 20.65 3.79 -10.45
N ASP A 38 21.17 3.54 -11.65
CA ASP A 38 22.53 3.89 -12.03
C ASP A 38 22.68 5.41 -12.26
N ALA A 39 23.90 5.85 -12.55
CA ALA A 39 24.22 7.26 -12.80
C ALA A 39 23.46 7.87 -14.00
N SER A 40 22.88 7.04 -14.86
CA SER A 40 22.06 7.45 -16.00
C SER A 40 20.54 7.34 -15.75
N GLY A 41 20.14 7.02 -14.51
CA GLY A 41 18.73 6.91 -14.13
C GLY A 41 18.03 5.64 -14.63
N ARG A 42 18.78 4.60 -15.00
CA ARG A 42 18.23 3.27 -15.35
C ARG A 42 18.34 2.33 -14.16
N CYS A 43 17.46 1.34 -14.07
CA CYS A 43 17.54 0.31 -13.03
C CYS A 43 18.79 -0.55 -13.22
N GLY A 44 19.66 -0.62 -12.20
CA GLY A 44 20.91 -1.40 -12.24
C GLY A 44 20.73 -2.92 -12.10
N ASN A 45 19.50 -3.40 -11.90
CA ASN A 45 19.20 -4.82 -11.79
C ASN A 45 19.25 -5.52 -13.16
N LEU A 46 20.07 -6.57 -13.28
CA LEU A 46 20.29 -7.33 -14.53
C LEU A 46 19.04 -8.04 -15.08
N GLY A 47 17.99 -8.21 -14.26
CA GLY A 47 16.71 -8.78 -14.69
C GLY A 47 15.73 -7.76 -15.28
N CYS A 48 16.06 -6.46 -15.24
CA CYS A 48 15.22 -5.41 -15.81
C CYS A 48 15.67 -5.07 -17.23
N PRO A 49 14.73 -4.64 -18.11
CA PRO A 49 15.11 -4.03 -19.37
C PRO A 49 15.84 -2.69 -19.11
N ASP A 50 16.78 -2.33 -19.99
CA ASP A 50 17.57 -1.07 -19.97
C ASP A 50 16.73 0.18 -20.30
N GLU A 51 15.51 0.24 -19.80
CA GLU A 51 14.60 1.37 -19.98
C GLU A 51 14.84 2.47 -18.93
N PRO A 52 14.67 3.75 -19.30
CA PRO A 52 14.82 4.86 -18.37
C PRO A 52 13.69 4.88 -17.32
N GLY A 53 14.08 5.11 -16.07
CA GLY A 53 13.17 5.37 -14.97
C GLY A 53 13.25 4.32 -13.84
N PRO A 54 12.47 4.52 -12.76
CA PRO A 54 12.27 3.45 -11.79
C PRO A 54 11.51 2.33 -12.47
N CYS A 55 12.12 1.15 -12.56
CA CYS A 55 11.47 -0.04 -13.08
C CYS A 55 10.20 -0.37 -12.25
N PRO A 56 9.26 -1.17 -12.78
CA PRO A 56 8.05 -1.55 -12.06
C PRO A 56 8.32 -2.11 -10.66
N ALA A 57 9.39 -2.90 -10.49
CA ALA A 57 9.79 -3.46 -9.21
C ALA A 57 10.20 -2.36 -8.20
N LEU A 58 11.04 -1.40 -8.61
CA LEU A 58 11.43 -0.28 -7.75
C LEU A 58 10.22 0.55 -7.31
N ARG A 59 9.29 0.86 -8.24
CA ARG A 59 8.07 1.62 -7.92
C ARG A 59 7.19 0.90 -6.89
N GLN A 60 7.07 -0.42 -6.98
CA GLN A 60 6.28 -1.22 -6.05
C GLN A 60 6.96 -1.36 -4.69
N ALA A 61 8.28 -1.49 -4.68
CA ALA A 61 9.08 -1.51 -3.46
C ALA A 61 8.93 -0.20 -2.67
N GLU A 62 9.06 0.95 -3.34
CA GLU A 62 8.81 2.26 -2.74
C GLU A 62 7.38 2.42 -2.23
N ARG A 63 6.39 1.90 -2.97
CA ARG A 63 4.99 1.90 -2.54
C ARG A 63 4.80 1.04 -1.28
N ALA A 64 5.38 -0.16 -1.21
CA ALA A 64 5.31 -1.02 -0.05
C ALA A 64 5.89 -0.35 1.20
N MET A 65 7.05 0.30 1.06
CA MET A 65 7.66 1.06 2.16
C MET A 65 6.79 2.24 2.64
N ARG A 66 6.05 2.90 1.74
CA ARG A 66 5.09 3.96 2.12
C ARG A 66 3.85 3.38 2.81
N LEU A 67 3.29 2.29 2.29
CA LEU A 67 2.13 1.63 2.91
C LEU A 67 2.46 1.13 4.32
N ALA A 68 3.63 0.52 4.49
CA ALA A 68 4.13 0.07 5.79
C ALA A 68 4.34 1.20 6.81
N GLN A 69 4.27 2.47 6.39
CA GLN A 69 4.37 3.66 7.25
C GLN A 69 3.02 4.35 7.48
N GLN A 70 2.03 4.15 6.59
CA GLN A 70 0.84 5.02 6.49
C GLN A 70 -0.36 4.58 7.34
N ASP A 71 -0.36 3.37 7.91
CA ASP A 71 -1.51 2.90 8.71
C ASP A 71 -1.72 3.67 10.03
N THR A 72 -0.77 4.49 10.49
CA THR A 72 -0.98 5.35 11.67
C THR A 72 -1.81 6.62 11.41
N LEU A 73 -1.87 7.09 10.16
CA LEU A 73 -2.66 8.30 9.82
C LEU A 73 -4.16 8.03 9.74
N ARG A 74 -4.57 6.76 9.63
CA ARG A 74 -5.99 6.36 9.48
C ARG A 74 -6.66 5.96 10.80
N GLU A 75 -5.87 5.56 11.81
CA GLU A 75 -6.34 5.30 13.18
C GLU A 75 -6.51 6.60 13.99
N SER A 76 -5.91 7.71 13.55
CA SER A 76 -5.94 9.01 14.27
C SER A 76 -7.12 9.92 13.92
N SER A 77 -8.11 9.44 13.14
CA SER A 77 -9.39 10.13 13.08
C SER A 77 -10.23 9.68 14.28
N PRO A 78 -10.46 10.51 15.32
CA PRO A 78 -11.61 10.25 16.17
C PRO A 78 -12.82 10.19 15.24
N ALA A 79 -13.51 9.06 15.23
CA ALA A 79 -14.82 8.97 14.62
C ALA A 79 -15.68 10.03 15.31
N ASP A 80 -15.84 11.16 14.64
CA ASP A 80 -16.69 12.26 15.06
C ASP A 80 -18.11 11.71 15.16
N ASP A 81 -18.56 11.64 16.41
CA ASP A 81 -19.89 11.30 16.85
C ASP A 81 -20.90 12.30 16.26
N SER A 82 -21.50 11.98 15.11
CA SER A 82 -22.88 12.34 14.76
C SER A 82 -23.17 12.09 13.29
N SER A 83 -23.83 10.98 12.99
CA SER A 83 -24.89 10.99 11.98
C SER A 83 -25.78 9.77 12.19
N SER A 84 -26.67 9.86 13.19
CA SER A 84 -27.95 9.18 13.09
C SER A 84 -28.80 9.94 12.07
N ASP A 85 -28.47 9.81 10.79
CA ASP A 85 -29.41 10.16 9.72
C ASP A 85 -30.33 8.94 9.58
N GLU A 86 -31.54 9.10 10.11
CA GLU A 86 -32.61 8.13 9.97
C GLU A 86 -32.68 7.63 8.53
N VAL A 87 -32.46 6.32 8.34
CA VAL A 87 -32.85 5.65 7.11
C VAL A 87 -34.37 5.73 7.02
N ARG A 88 -34.87 6.82 6.44
CA ARG A 88 -36.27 6.99 6.08
C ARG A 88 -36.61 5.89 5.09
N MET A 89 -37.23 4.83 5.58
CA MET A 89 -37.71 3.74 4.75
C MET A 89 -38.62 4.27 3.63
N PRO A 90 -38.50 3.76 2.40
CA PRO A 90 -39.42 4.11 1.33
C PRO A 90 -40.81 3.56 1.65
N GLN A 91 -41.82 4.45 1.71
CA GLN A 91 -43.21 4.02 1.86
C GLN A 91 -43.69 3.29 0.61
N ARG A 92 -44.25 2.10 0.80
CA ARG A 92 -44.87 1.28 -0.25
C ARG A 92 -46.16 1.96 -0.68
N VAL A 93 -46.19 2.53 -1.90
CA VAL A 93 -47.41 3.08 -2.50
C VAL A 93 -48.45 1.97 -2.72
N PRO A 94 -49.70 2.10 -2.23
CA PRO A 94 -50.77 1.17 -2.56
C PRO A 94 -51.18 1.34 -4.01
N GLY A 95 -51.41 0.21 -4.70
CA GLY A 95 -51.74 0.18 -6.12
C GLY A 95 -52.92 1.07 -6.49
N SER A 96 -52.66 2.08 -7.32
CA SER A 96 -53.70 2.75 -8.10
C SER A 96 -54.03 1.89 -9.31
N GLY A 97 -55.20 1.25 -9.26
CA GLY A 97 -55.81 0.63 -10.43
C GLY A 97 -56.10 1.67 -11.52
N LEU A 98 -55.88 1.29 -12.77
CA LEU A 98 -56.47 1.97 -13.91
C LEU A 98 -57.23 0.96 -14.78
N ARG A 99 -58.52 1.25 -14.94
CA ARG A 99 -59.45 0.66 -15.91
C ARG A 99 -59.12 1.17 -17.32
N ALA A 100 -59.27 0.30 -18.32
CA ALA A 100 -59.58 0.61 -19.72
C ALA A 100 -59.90 -0.73 -20.41
N ALA A 101 -60.85 -0.88 -21.33
CA ALA A 101 -61.99 -0.10 -21.79
C ALA A 101 -62.93 -1.12 -22.47
#